data_AF-L1J3G5-F1
#
_entry.id   AF-L1J3G5-F1
#
_cell.length_a   1.000
_cell.length_b   1.000
_cell.length_c   1.000
_cell.angle_alpha   90.00
_cell.angle_beta   90.00
_cell.angle_gamma   90.00
#
_symmetry.space_group_name_H-M   'P 1'
#
loop_
_entity.id
_entity.type
_entity.pdbx_description
1 polymer ?
#
loop_
_entity_poly.entity_id
_entity_poly.type
_entity_poly.pdbx_seq_one_letter_code
_entity_poly.pdbx_strand_id
1 'polypeptide(L)'
;PTCIAMSLPAVGTEAIFANSLEEVQRFFYLKHPANHLIFNVCSERSYDARLFGNRVERIPTVNHNPPLLSQIVSFLEHTASYLEDDSNHVVAVHCRNGKGRTAVMVCAWLVYCKFSPNVNDAMEWFAWKRLR
;
A
#
# COMPACT_ATOMS: atom_id res chain seq x y z
N PRO A 1 7.17 10.31 7.18
CA PRO A 1 5.97 9.49 6.88
C PRO A 1 6.37 8.27 6.02
N THR A 2 6.34 7.06 6.58
CA THR A 2 6.94 5.85 5.99
C THR A 2 5.94 4.92 5.30
N CYS A 3 4.63 5.21 5.38
CA CYS A 3 3.57 4.38 4.78
C CYS A 3 2.58 5.23 3.96
N ILE A 4 2.38 4.84 2.70
CA ILE A 4 1.51 5.51 1.72
C ILE A 4 0.30 4.60 1.42
N ALA A 5 -0.90 5.17 1.46
CA ALA A 5 -2.11 4.49 1.01
C ALA A 5 -2.59 5.09 -0.32
N MET A 6 -2.73 4.27 -1.37
CA MET A 6 -3.14 4.75 -2.70
C MET A 6 -4.18 3.84 -3.36
N SER A 7 -4.80 4.34 -4.43
CA SER A 7 -5.62 3.55 -5.35
C SER A 7 -4.76 2.81 -6.38
N LEU A 8 -5.38 1.90 -7.15
CA LEU A 8 -4.71 1.16 -8.22
C LEU A 8 -4.02 2.12 -9.21
N PRO A 9 -2.73 1.88 -9.53
CA PRO A 9 -2.09 2.46 -10.70
C PRO A 9 -2.80 1.93 -11.96
N ALA A 10 -3.63 2.75 -12.57
CA ALA A 10 -4.51 2.37 -13.66
C ALA A 10 -3.77 2.40 -15.00
N VAL A 11 -4.12 1.46 -15.88
CA VAL A 11 -3.55 1.32 -17.22
C VAL A 11 -4.67 1.47 -18.25
N GLY A 12 -4.38 2.07 -19.40
CA GLY A 12 -5.33 2.23 -20.49
C GLY A 12 -6.48 3.17 -20.14
N THR A 13 -7.71 2.84 -20.54
CA THR A 13 -8.87 3.73 -20.36
C THR A 13 -9.28 3.95 -18.91
N GLU A 14 -8.94 3.03 -17.99
CA GLU A 14 -9.17 3.23 -16.55
C GLU A 14 -8.39 4.45 -16.01
N ALA A 15 -7.26 4.82 -16.64
CA ALA A 15 -6.44 5.96 -16.26
C ALA A 15 -7.07 7.34 -16.55
N ILE A 16 -8.17 7.37 -17.32
CA ILE A 16 -8.92 8.62 -17.56
C ILE A 16 -9.60 9.11 -16.26
N PHE A 17 -9.98 8.18 -15.39
CA PHE A 17 -10.77 8.46 -14.18
C PHE A 17 -10.05 8.02 -12.88
N ALA A 18 -8.84 7.47 -12.99
CA ALA A 18 -8.03 7.00 -11.87
C ALA A 18 -6.57 7.45 -12.05
N ASN A 19 -5.74 7.23 -11.03
CA ASN A 19 -4.31 7.58 -11.11
C ASN A 19 -3.65 6.76 -12.23
N SER A 20 -3.13 7.42 -13.25
CA SER A 20 -2.39 6.72 -14.31
C SER A 20 -1.14 6.06 -13.73
N LEU A 21 -0.80 4.88 -14.25
CA LEU A 21 0.39 4.15 -13.80
C LEU A 21 1.64 5.00 -14.01
N GLU A 22 1.73 5.74 -15.11
CA GLU A 22 2.85 6.60 -15.45
C GLU A 22 3.06 7.71 -14.41
N GLU A 23 1.98 8.32 -13.91
CA GLU A 23 2.09 9.36 -12.87
C GLU A 23 2.45 8.78 -11.51
N VAL A 24 1.92 7.59 -11.16
CA VAL A 24 2.32 6.90 -9.93
C VAL A 24 3.80 6.51 -10.01
N GLN A 25 4.25 5.99 -11.16
CA GLN A 25 5.65 5.68 -11.42
C GLN A 25 6.53 6.93 -11.29
N ARG A 26 6.14 8.04 -11.94
CA ARG A 26 6.83 9.33 -11.86
C ARG A 26 6.93 9.82 -10.42
N PHE A 27 5.86 9.68 -9.63
CA PHE A 27 5.85 10.03 -8.21
C PHE A 27 6.92 9.27 -7.44
N PHE A 28 6.98 7.93 -7.57
CA PHE A 28 7.98 7.13 -6.85
C PHE A 28 9.40 7.43 -7.33
N TYR A 29 9.64 7.63 -8.62
CA TYR A 29 10.99 7.99 -9.10
C TYR A 29 11.46 9.35 -8.59
N LEU A 30 10.57 10.34 -8.49
CA LEU A 30 10.95 11.69 -8.06
C LEU A 30 11.02 11.85 -6.54
N LYS A 31 10.18 11.14 -5.79
CA LYS A 31 10.07 11.31 -4.33
C LYS A 31 10.77 10.22 -3.53
N HIS A 32 10.85 9.01 -4.07
CA HIS A 32 11.39 7.83 -3.39
C HIS A 32 12.24 6.99 -4.36
N PRO A 33 13.29 7.57 -4.97
CA PRO A 33 14.10 6.86 -5.97
C PRO A 33 14.76 5.64 -5.32
N ALA A 34 14.44 4.44 -5.83
CA ALA A 34 14.87 3.14 -5.30
C ALA A 34 14.48 2.80 -3.84
N ASN A 35 13.86 3.73 -3.11
CA ASN A 35 13.54 3.59 -1.68
C ASN A 35 12.06 3.31 -1.42
N HIS A 36 11.37 2.63 -2.35
CA HIS A 36 9.97 2.29 -2.21
C HIS A 36 9.72 0.80 -2.37
N LEU A 37 8.79 0.26 -1.59
CA LEU A 37 8.22 -1.08 -1.77
C LEU A 37 6.70 -0.98 -1.87
N ILE A 38 6.12 -1.55 -2.93
CA ILE A 38 4.68 -1.47 -3.21
C ILE A 38 4.00 -2.80 -2.92
N PHE A 39 2.97 -2.78 -2.10
CA PHE A 39 2.09 -3.93 -1.86
C PHE A 39 0.78 -3.79 -2.64
N ASN A 40 0.59 -4.68 -3.62
CA ASN A 40 -0.64 -4.82 -4.38
C ASN A 40 -1.56 -5.86 -3.71
N VAL A 41 -2.63 -5.39 -3.07
CA VAL A 41 -3.60 -6.23 -2.34
C VAL A 41 -4.74 -6.75 -3.26
N CYS A 42 -4.68 -6.47 -4.57
CA CYS A 42 -5.68 -6.96 -5.53
C CYS A 42 -5.40 -8.40 -5.97
N SER A 43 -6.38 -9.29 -5.81
CA SER A 43 -6.37 -10.57 -6.52
C SER A 43 -6.71 -10.38 -8.00
N GLU A 44 -7.58 -9.43 -8.32
CA GLU A 44 -8.24 -9.23 -9.62
C GLU A 44 -7.51 -8.28 -10.58
N ARG A 45 -6.44 -7.63 -10.13
CA ARG A 45 -5.65 -6.67 -10.92
C ARG A 45 -4.16 -6.81 -10.61
N SER A 46 -3.36 -6.71 -11.66
CA SER A 46 -1.90 -6.64 -11.61
C SER A 46 -1.37 -5.78 -12.74
N TYR A 47 -0.12 -5.36 -12.62
CA TYR A 47 0.62 -4.62 -13.63
C TYR A 47 2.08 -5.08 -13.59
N ASP A 48 2.86 -4.67 -14.58
CA ASP A 48 4.26 -5.07 -14.70
C ASP A 48 5.10 -4.44 -13.58
N ALA A 49 5.63 -5.27 -12.68
CA ALA A 49 6.45 -4.83 -11.55
C ALA A 49 7.77 -4.18 -12.00
N ARG A 50 8.26 -4.47 -13.23
CA ARG A 50 9.47 -3.87 -13.79
C ARG A 50 9.37 -2.35 -13.89
N LEU A 51 8.14 -1.82 -14.05
CA LEU A 51 7.87 -0.39 -14.09
C LEU A 51 8.19 0.29 -12.75
N PHE A 52 8.22 -0.46 -11.65
CA PHE A 52 8.62 0.02 -10.32
C PHE A 52 9.97 -0.59 -9.88
N GLY A 53 10.80 -1.02 -10.83
CA GLY A 53 12.10 -1.62 -10.55
C GLY A 53 12.01 -2.95 -9.79
N ASN A 54 10.97 -3.74 -10.05
CA ASN A 54 10.67 -5.01 -9.38
C ASN A 54 10.41 -4.91 -7.87
N ARG A 55 10.08 -3.71 -7.36
CA ARG A 55 9.72 -3.49 -5.95
C ARG A 55 8.22 -3.51 -5.72
N VAL A 56 7.56 -4.56 -6.23
CA VAL A 56 6.12 -4.78 -6.06
C VAL A 56 5.87 -6.19 -5.55
N GLU A 57 5.28 -6.30 -4.36
CA GLU A 57 4.83 -7.54 -3.76
C GLU A 57 3.31 -7.68 -3.89
N ARG A 58 2.84 -8.90 -4.17
CA ARG A 58 1.41 -9.19 -4.32
C ARG A 58 0.88 -9.91 -3.10
N ILE A 59 -0.21 -9.38 -2.54
CA ILE A 59 -0.99 -9.99 -1.47
C ILE A 59 -2.41 -10.21 -2.02
N PRO A 60 -2.66 -11.29 -2.76
CA PRO A 60 -3.94 -11.45 -3.44
C PRO A 60 -5.06 -11.63 -2.42
N THR A 61 -5.93 -10.62 -2.31
CA THR A 61 -7.14 -10.66 -1.49
C THR A 61 -8.35 -10.36 -2.36
N VAL A 62 -9.37 -11.24 -2.28
CA VAL A 62 -10.62 -11.07 -3.05
C VAL A 62 -11.34 -9.79 -2.66
N ASN A 63 -11.93 -9.10 -3.63
CA ASN A 63 -12.64 -7.86 -3.36
C ASN A 63 -13.76 -8.07 -2.32
N HIS A 64 -13.97 -7.09 -1.44
CA HIS A 64 -14.89 -7.13 -0.30
C HIS A 64 -14.67 -8.25 0.73
N ASN A 65 -13.52 -8.93 0.69
CA ASN A 65 -13.13 -9.91 1.71
C ASN A 65 -11.91 -9.38 2.49
N PRO A 66 -11.76 -9.77 3.77
CA PRO A 66 -10.54 -9.49 4.51
C PRO A 66 -9.37 -10.32 3.96
N PRO A 67 -8.12 -9.81 4.02
CA PRO A 67 -6.94 -10.64 3.86
C PRO A 67 -6.88 -11.74 4.93
N LEU A 68 -6.20 -12.85 4.62
CA LEU A 68 -5.95 -13.88 5.62
C LEU A 68 -5.03 -13.34 6.73
N LEU A 69 -5.17 -13.85 7.95
CA LEU A 69 -4.30 -13.44 9.06
C LEU A 69 -2.82 -13.65 8.73
N SER A 70 -2.47 -14.77 8.08
CA SER A 70 -1.11 -15.05 7.62
C SER A 70 -0.58 -14.02 6.62
N GLN A 71 -1.44 -13.51 5.74
CA GLN A 71 -1.08 -12.44 4.79
C GLN A 71 -0.82 -11.11 5.52
N ILE A 72 -1.62 -10.80 6.54
CA ILE A 72 -1.42 -9.61 7.37
C ILE A 72 -0.10 -9.72 8.12
N VAL A 73 0.17 -10.85 8.80
CA VAL A 73 1.42 -11.06 9.54
C VAL A 73 2.64 -10.94 8.63
N SER A 74 2.65 -11.63 7.49
CA SER A 74 3.75 -11.55 6.52
C SER A 74 3.99 -10.13 6.02
N PHE A 75 2.94 -9.37 5.73
CA PHE A 75 3.06 -7.96 5.37
C PHE A 75 3.69 -7.12 6.48
N LEU A 76 3.28 -7.32 7.74
CA LEU A 76 3.80 -6.55 8.88
C LEU A 76 5.29 -6.82 9.10
N GLU A 77 5.70 -8.09 9.04
CA GLU A 77 7.10 -8.49 9.21
C GLU A 77 7.98 -7.95 8.06
N HIS A 78 7.53 -8.09 6.81
CA HIS A 78 8.25 -7.54 5.66
C HIS A 78 8.33 -6.01 5.72
N THR A 79 7.24 -5.34 6.08
CA THR A 79 7.19 -3.88 6.22
C THR A 79 8.15 -3.40 7.31
N ALA A 80 8.15 -4.07 8.47
CA ALA A 80 9.08 -3.76 9.56
C ALA A 80 10.53 -3.91 9.11
N SER A 81 10.88 -5.08 8.57
CA SER A 81 12.24 -5.35 8.10
C SER A 81 12.69 -4.36 7.02
N TYR A 82 11.83 -4.03 6.05
CA TYR A 82 12.16 -3.09 4.98
C TYR A 82 12.36 -1.67 5.51
N LEU A 83 11.51 -1.20 6.43
CA LEU A 83 11.59 0.16 6.97
C LEU A 83 12.71 0.33 8.02
N GLU A 84 13.16 -0.75 8.66
CA GLU A 84 14.31 -0.72 9.58
C GLU A 84 15.65 -0.66 8.85
N ASP A 85 15.73 -1.17 7.62
CA ASP A 85 16.95 -1.24 6.82
C ASP A 85 17.48 0.14 6.38
N ASP A 86 16.59 1.07 6.00
CA ASP A 86 16.94 2.46 5.68
C ASP A 86 15.84 3.43 6.12
N SER A 87 16.23 4.47 6.85
CA SER A 87 15.36 5.59 7.25
C SER A 87 14.65 6.32 6.09
N ASN A 88 15.16 6.20 4.86
CA ASN A 88 14.57 6.76 3.66
C ASN A 88 13.54 5.84 2.99
N HIS A 89 13.45 4.57 3.41
CA HIS A 89 12.51 3.62 2.85
C HIS A 89 11.06 4.03 3.14
N VAL A 90 10.21 3.80 2.15
CA VAL A 90 8.77 3.94 2.26
C VAL A 90 8.06 2.71 1.72
N VAL A 91 6.96 2.34 2.35
CA VAL A 91 6.03 1.35 1.81
C VAL A 91 4.80 2.03 1.23
N ALA A 92 4.27 1.48 0.15
CA ALA A 92 3.01 1.92 -0.42
C ALA A 92 2.05 0.75 -0.55
N VAL A 93 0.84 0.88 -0.04
CA VAL A 93 -0.18 -0.16 -0.10
C VAL A 93 -1.33 0.31 -0.96
N HIS A 94 -1.79 -0.55 -1.87
CA HIS A 94 -2.96 -0.26 -2.67
C HIS A 94 -3.86 -1.47 -2.87
N CYS A 95 -5.13 -1.19 -3.09
CA CYS A 95 -6.09 -2.11 -3.68
C CYS A 95 -6.71 -1.40 -4.89
N ARG A 96 -7.96 -1.69 -5.26
CA ARG A 96 -8.63 -0.98 -6.35
C ARG A 96 -8.81 0.51 -6.04
N ASN A 97 -9.45 0.82 -4.90
CA ASN A 97 -9.80 2.20 -4.54
C ASN A 97 -8.97 2.75 -3.36
N GLY A 98 -8.07 1.97 -2.77
CA GLY A 98 -7.30 2.40 -1.60
C GLY A 98 -8.17 2.60 -0.35
N LYS A 99 -9.25 1.82 -0.22
CA LYS A 99 -10.20 1.86 0.91
C LYS A 99 -10.10 0.57 1.72
N GLY A 100 -11.15 -0.26 1.83
CA GLY A 100 -11.25 -1.42 2.73
C GLY A 100 -9.99 -2.30 2.85
N ARG A 101 -9.58 -3.01 1.79
CA ARG A 101 -8.38 -3.88 1.83
C ARG A 101 -7.10 -3.14 2.23
N THR A 102 -6.89 -1.94 1.67
CA THR A 102 -5.74 -1.09 2.01
C THR A 102 -5.79 -0.62 3.46
N ALA A 103 -6.97 -0.22 3.94
CA ALA A 103 -7.20 0.20 5.31
C ALA A 103 -6.88 -0.93 6.30
N VAL A 104 -7.27 -2.18 5.99
CA VAL A 104 -6.94 -3.33 6.85
C VAL A 104 -5.42 -3.45 7.02
N MET A 105 -4.65 -3.45 5.93
CA MET A 105 -3.19 -3.56 6.00
C MET A 105 -2.55 -2.35 6.71
N VAL A 106 -2.97 -1.13 6.34
CA VAL A 106 -2.38 0.10 6.91
C VAL A 106 -2.73 0.26 8.39
N CYS A 107 -3.98 0.03 8.80
CA CYS A 107 -4.36 0.09 10.21
C CYS A 107 -3.63 -0.98 11.04
N ALA A 108 -3.48 -2.20 10.50
CA ALA A 108 -2.67 -3.23 11.14
C ALA A 108 -1.22 -2.75 11.33
N TRP A 109 -0.63 -2.11 10.32
CA TRP A 109 0.71 -1.53 10.42
C TRP A 109 0.80 -0.44 11.50
N LEU A 110 -0.14 0.50 11.54
CA LEU A 110 -0.15 1.59 12.52
C LEU A 110 -0.21 1.07 13.97
N VAL A 111 -0.96 0.00 14.21
CA VAL A 111 -1.01 -0.65 15.53
C VAL A 111 0.27 -1.45 15.81
N TYR A 112 0.79 -2.16 14.82
CA TYR A 112 2.00 -2.97 14.93
C TYR A 112 3.22 -2.11 15.30
N CYS A 113 3.44 -1.00 14.58
CA CYS A 113 4.54 -0.06 14.82
C CYS A 113 4.28 0.91 15.99
N LYS A 114 3.23 0.69 16.78
CA LYS A 114 2.87 1.49 17.97
C LYS A 114 2.59 2.97 17.68
N PHE A 115 2.33 3.34 16.43
CA PHE A 115 1.89 4.69 16.07
C PHE A 115 0.48 4.96 16.60
N SER A 116 -0.41 3.98 16.49
CA SER A 116 -1.76 4.02 17.05
C SER A 116 -1.86 3.04 18.22
N PRO A 117 -2.42 3.45 19.38
CA PRO A 117 -2.44 2.62 20.58
C PRO A 117 -3.44 1.45 20.47
N ASN A 118 -4.47 1.58 19.65
CA ASN A 118 -5.44 0.53 19.36
C ASN A 118 -6.03 0.65 17.94
N VAL A 119 -6.84 -0.34 17.56
CA VAL A 119 -7.43 -0.46 16.22
C VAL A 119 -8.41 0.68 15.90
N ASN A 120 -9.18 1.16 16.88
CA ASN A 120 -10.15 2.24 16.66
C ASN A 120 -9.45 3.53 16.27
N ASP A 121 -8.38 3.89 17.01
CA ASP A 121 -7.58 5.08 16.71
C ASP A 121 -6.89 4.97 15.34
N ALA A 122 -6.40 3.78 14.98
CA ALA A 122 -5.80 3.54 13.67
C ALA A 122 -6.82 3.71 12.53
N MET A 123 -8.04 3.18 12.70
CA MET A 123 -9.12 3.32 11.71
C MET A 123 -9.58 4.78 11.57
N GLU A 124 -9.73 5.49 12.68
CA GLU A 124 -10.10 6.91 12.66
C GLU A 124 -9.02 7.75 11.97
N TRP A 125 -7.75 7.51 12.29
CA TRP A 125 -6.63 8.17 11.65
C TRP A 125 -6.58 7.91 10.14
N PHE A 126 -6.74 6.66 9.72
CA PHE A 126 -6.78 6.30 8.30
C PHE A 126 -7.96 7.00 7.60
N ALA A 127 -9.15 6.96 8.20
CA ALA A 127 -10.34 7.60 7.63
C ALA A 127 -10.14 9.12 7.47
N TRP A 128 -9.59 9.78 8.49
CA TRP A 128 -9.27 11.21 8.46
C TRP A 128 -8.26 11.57 7.36
N LYS A 129 -7.24 10.73 7.16
CA LYS A 129 -6.18 11.00 6.17
C LYS A 129 -6.54 10.62 4.73
N ARG A 130 -7.42 9.63 4.54
CA ARG A 130 -7.66 9.03 3.21
C ARG A 130 -9.04 9.32 2.63
N LEU A 131 -10.05 9.49 3.48
CA LEU A 131 -11.47 9.56 3.08
C LEU A 131 -12.09 10.94 3.26
N ARG A 132 -11.46 11.80 4.06
CA ARG A 132 -11.82 13.23 4.22
C ARG A 132 -10.80 14.07 3.48
#